data_AF-A0A1Y5K3K9-F1
#
_entry.id   AF-A0A1Y5K3K9-F1
#
_cell.length_a   1.000
_cell.length_b   1.000
_cell.length_c   1.000
_cell.angle_alpha   90.00
_cell.angle_beta   90.00
_cell.angle_gamma   90.00
#
_symmetry.space_group_name_H-M   'P 1'
#
loop_
_entity.id
_entity.type
_entity.pdbx_description
1 polymer ?
#
loop_
_entity_poly.entity_id
_entity_poly.type
_entity_poly.pdbx_seq_one_letter_code
_entity_poly.pdbx_strand_id
1 'polypeptide(L)'
;MQASPLDGLNDVIVPEQVAWWPLAPIWWFIIAAIAVAAILLALKLYRDNQFKKAKRYAIAQSEAVANDSAQLHILIKRLVLHYYSPEHASAGTKEWCITLNKLTEQHFSEQELMSLYQANTAQPELATKLKAGIKQFKLKESLNV
;
A
#
# COMPACT_ATOMS: atom_id res chain seq x y z
N MET A 1 42.39 49.11 -63.73
CA MET A 1 41.26 49.05 -62.78
C MET A 1 41.63 48.01 -61.73
N GLN A 2 42.08 48.45 -60.55
CA GLN A 2 42.48 47.55 -59.46
C GLN A 2 41.21 47.04 -58.77
N ALA A 3 41.01 45.73 -58.76
CA ALA A 3 39.92 45.11 -58.01
C ALA A 3 40.16 45.36 -56.51
N SER A 4 39.17 45.95 -55.84
CA SER A 4 39.24 46.22 -54.41
C SER A 4 39.21 44.88 -53.65
N PRO A 5 40.12 44.62 -52.69
CA PRO A 5 40.20 43.35 -51.95
C PRO A 5 39.01 43.08 -51.02
N LEU A 6 38.02 43.99 -51.01
CA LEU A 6 36.79 43.93 -50.21
C LEU A 6 35.58 43.42 -51.01
N ASP A 7 35.73 43.22 -52.33
CA ASP A 7 34.66 42.77 -53.24
C ASP A 7 34.23 41.30 -53.00
N GLY A 8 34.97 40.56 -52.17
CA GLY A 8 34.68 39.18 -51.79
C GLY A 8 34.12 39.01 -50.38
N LEU A 9 33.81 40.10 -49.67
CA LEU A 9 33.27 40.02 -48.32
C LEU A 9 31.77 39.70 -48.38
N ASN A 10 31.46 38.40 -48.44
CA ASN A 10 30.10 37.90 -48.37
C ASN A 10 29.54 38.23 -46.98
N ASP A 11 28.43 38.96 -46.94
CA ASP A 11 27.80 39.48 -45.71
C ASP A 11 27.59 38.32 -44.71
N VAL A 12 28.01 38.50 -43.46
CA VAL A 12 27.99 37.40 -42.48
C VAL A 12 26.55 37.09 -42.11
N ILE A 13 26.01 36.01 -42.68
CA ILE A 13 24.64 35.59 -42.43
C ILE A 13 24.57 35.13 -40.97
N VAL A 14 23.84 35.86 -40.13
CA VAL A 14 23.57 35.46 -38.75
C VAL A 14 22.74 34.18 -38.82
N PRO A 15 23.15 33.07 -38.17
CA PRO A 15 22.37 31.85 -38.22
C PRO A 15 20.99 32.14 -37.63
N GLU A 16 19.94 31.94 -38.43
CA GLU A 16 18.58 31.96 -37.91
C GLU A 16 18.49 30.99 -36.75
N GLN A 17 17.81 31.41 -35.68
CA GLN A 17 17.66 30.63 -34.46
C GLN A 17 17.15 29.23 -34.83
N VAL A 18 17.88 28.21 -34.41
CA VAL A 18 17.49 26.81 -34.63
C VAL A 18 16.10 26.62 -34.05
N ALA A 19 15.11 26.50 -34.92
CA ALA A 19 13.78 26.10 -34.51
C ALA A 19 13.93 24.70 -33.90
N TRP A 20 13.57 24.58 -32.62
CA TRP A 20 13.52 23.32 -31.88
C TRP A 20 12.39 22.38 -32.37
N TRP A 21 11.91 22.62 -33.60
CA TRP A 21 10.83 21.96 -34.28
C TRP A 21 11.26 21.70 -35.74
N PRO A 22 10.99 20.52 -36.33
CA PRO A 22 10.14 19.45 -35.85
C PRO A 22 10.87 18.55 -34.86
N LEU A 23 10.21 18.24 -33.74
CA LEU A 23 10.70 17.25 -32.81
C LEU A 23 11.01 15.97 -33.59
N ALA A 24 12.28 15.53 -33.57
CA ALA A 24 12.71 14.37 -34.34
C ALA A 24 11.78 13.17 -34.03
N PRO A 25 11.38 12.36 -35.02
CA PRO A 25 10.38 11.29 -34.83
C PRO A 25 10.68 10.32 -33.65
N ILE A 26 11.95 10.19 -33.27
CA ILE A 26 12.42 9.37 -32.13
C ILE A 26 11.83 9.81 -30.78
N TRP A 27 11.46 11.08 -30.61
CA TRP A 27 10.90 11.59 -29.34
C TRP A 27 9.54 10.99 -29.03
N TRP A 28 8.76 10.62 -30.05
CA TRP A 28 7.49 9.93 -29.85
C TRP A 28 7.66 8.56 -29.18
N PHE A 29 8.74 7.85 -29.47
CA PHE A 29 9.06 6.59 -28.78
C PHE A 29 9.39 6.83 -27.31
N ILE A 30 10.13 7.91 -26.99
CA ILE A 30 10.45 8.28 -25.61
C ILE A 30 9.15 8.65 -24.86
N ILE A 31 8.30 9.47 -25.45
CA ILE A 31 7.00 9.86 -24.86
C ILE A 31 6.12 8.63 -24.65
N ALA A 32 6.04 7.73 -25.64
CA ALA A 32 5.28 6.48 -25.52
C ALA A 32 5.84 5.59 -24.39
N ALA A 33 7.16 5.44 -24.29
CA ALA A 33 7.79 4.68 -23.22
C ALA A 33 7.50 5.26 -21.84
N ILE A 34 7.58 6.60 -21.68
CA ILE A 34 7.24 7.28 -20.44
C ILE A 34 5.76 7.10 -20.10
N ALA A 35 4.86 7.21 -21.08
CA ALA A 35 3.43 7.00 -20.88
C ALA A 35 3.14 5.57 -20.40
N VAL A 36 3.75 4.56 -21.04
CA VAL A 36 3.62 3.15 -20.61
C VAL A 36 4.15 2.96 -19.20
N ALA A 37 5.32 3.50 -18.87
CA ALA A 37 5.89 3.41 -17.53
C ALA A 37 4.97 4.05 -16.47
N ALA A 38 4.39 5.23 -16.78
CA ALA A 38 3.44 5.91 -15.91
C ALA A 38 2.17 5.09 -15.69
N ILE A 39 1.63 4.45 -16.73
CA ILE A 39 0.46 3.58 -16.62
C ILE A 39 0.77 2.37 -15.73
N LEU A 40 1.90 1.69 -15.94
CA LEU A 40 2.30 0.55 -15.13
C LEU A 40 2.48 0.94 -13.65
N LEU A 41 3.08 2.10 -13.40
CA LEU A 41 3.23 2.65 -12.05
C LEU A 41 1.87 2.94 -11.41
N ALA A 42 0.96 3.59 -12.15
CA ALA A 42 -0.38 3.90 -11.68
C ALA A 42 -1.17 2.62 -11.33
N LEU A 43 -1.11 1.59 -12.18
CA LEU A 43 -1.75 0.29 -11.92
C LEU A 43 -1.18 -0.40 -10.68
N LYS A 44 0.15 -0.37 -10.50
CA LYS A 44 0.80 -0.93 -9.31
C LYS A 44 0.37 -0.20 -8.05
N LEU A 45 0.41 1.13 -8.06
CA LEU A 45 -0.03 1.95 -6.93
C LEU A 45 -1.52 1.75 -6.63
N TYR A 46 -2.36 1.66 -7.65
CA TYR A 46 -3.79 1.38 -7.48
C TYR A 46 -4.01 0.03 -6.80
N ARG A 47 -3.32 -1.02 -7.25
CA ARG A 47 -3.45 -2.35 -6.68
C ARG A 47 -2.94 -2.42 -5.24
N ASP A 48 -1.83 -1.76 -4.94
CA ASP A 48 -1.30 -1.66 -3.58
C ASP A 48 -2.23 -0.85 -2.66
N ASN A 49 -2.85 0.21 -3.18
CA ASN A 49 -3.81 1.01 -2.42
C ASN A 49 -5.09 0.23 -2.14
N GLN A 50 -5.63 -0.51 -3.12
CA GLN A 50 -6.76 -1.42 -2.92
C GLN A 50 -6.46 -2.46 -1.84
N PHE A 51 -5.26 -3.06 -1.86
CA PHE A 51 -4.84 -4.01 -0.83
C PHE A 51 -4.82 -3.37 0.56
N LYS A 52 -4.42 -2.10 0.70
CA LYS A 52 -4.38 -1.39 1.99
C LYS A 52 -5.76 -0.90 2.46
N LYS A 53 -6.80 -0.89 1.61
CA LYS A 53 -8.14 -0.39 1.98
C LYS A 53 -8.77 -1.19 3.12
N ALA A 54 -8.67 -2.51 3.12
CA ALA A 54 -9.29 -3.34 4.16
C ALA A 54 -8.68 -3.06 5.56
N LYS A 55 -7.34 -2.92 5.66
CA LYS A 55 -6.67 -2.48 6.90
C LYS A 55 -7.15 -1.10 7.35
N ARG A 56 -7.21 -0.12 6.44
CA ARG A 56 -7.69 1.23 6.77
C ARG A 56 -9.13 1.22 7.29
N TYR A 57 -10.00 0.44 6.65
CA TYR A 57 -11.38 0.27 7.09
C TYR A 57 -11.46 -0.38 8.47
N ALA A 58 -10.68 -1.42 8.74
CA ALA A 58 -10.66 -2.06 10.05
C ALA A 58 -10.13 -1.14 11.17
N ILE A 59 -9.13 -0.31 10.88
CA ILE A 59 -8.65 0.71 11.82
C ILE A 59 -9.77 1.72 12.13
N ALA A 60 -10.44 2.26 11.11
CA ALA A 60 -11.55 3.18 11.31
C ALA A 60 -12.69 2.54 12.13
N GLN A 61 -13.05 1.28 11.83
CA GLN A 61 -14.06 0.56 12.60
C GLN A 61 -13.63 0.26 14.04
N SER A 62 -12.34 0.01 14.28
CA SER A 62 -11.82 -0.18 15.64
C SER A 62 -11.95 1.06 16.53
N GLU A 63 -12.09 2.25 15.92
CA GLU A 63 -12.34 3.48 16.66
C GLU A 63 -13.82 3.64 17.03
N ALA A 64 -14.73 3.26 16.12
CA ALA A 64 -16.17 3.25 16.39
C ALA A 64 -16.56 2.22 17.47
N VAL A 65 -15.86 1.10 17.52
CA VAL A 65 -16.19 -0.05 18.38
C VAL A 65 -15.15 -0.26 19.49
N ALA A 66 -14.55 0.83 19.97
CA ALA A 66 -13.38 0.78 20.87
C ALA A 66 -13.64 0.08 22.22
N ASN A 67 -14.90 -0.01 22.67
CA ASN A 67 -15.28 -0.58 23.96
C ASN A 67 -15.75 -2.04 23.89
N ASP A 68 -15.93 -2.60 22.69
CA ASP A 68 -16.43 -3.98 22.51
C ASP A 68 -15.30 -4.88 22.02
N SER A 69 -14.78 -5.69 22.94
CA SER A 69 -13.64 -6.58 22.67
C SER A 69 -13.98 -7.69 21.67
N ALA A 70 -15.21 -8.20 21.65
CA ALA A 70 -15.61 -9.24 20.69
C ALA A 70 -15.69 -8.69 19.27
N GLN A 71 -16.21 -7.49 19.09
CA GLN A 71 -16.24 -6.84 17.78
C GLN A 71 -14.84 -6.56 17.25
N LEU A 72 -13.92 -6.08 18.11
CA LEU A 72 -12.52 -5.91 17.74
C LEU A 72 -11.87 -7.25 17.33
N HIS A 73 -12.17 -8.33 18.03
CA HIS A 73 -11.68 -9.67 17.68
C HIS A 73 -12.24 -10.15 16.33
N ILE A 74 -13.54 -9.93 16.06
CA ILE A 74 -14.18 -10.23 14.77
C ILE A 74 -13.52 -9.43 13.64
N LEU A 75 -13.17 -8.15 13.88
CA LEU A 75 -12.45 -7.34 12.89
C LEU A 75 -11.09 -7.96 12.55
N ILE A 76 -10.34 -8.45 13.53
CA ILE A 76 -9.07 -9.15 13.27
C ILE A 76 -9.31 -10.44 12.49
N LYS A 77 -10.30 -11.26 12.88
CA LYS A 77 -10.66 -12.47 12.10
C LYS A 77 -11.01 -12.14 10.65
N ARG A 78 -11.75 -11.06 10.42
CA ARG A 78 -12.10 -10.58 9.07
C ARG A 78 -10.86 -10.12 8.30
N LEU A 79 -9.92 -9.45 8.95
CA LEU A 79 -8.63 -9.09 8.33
C LEU A 79 -7.84 -10.34 7.95
N VAL A 80 -7.78 -11.34 8.83
CA VAL A 80 -7.10 -12.61 8.54
C VAL A 80 -7.76 -13.30 7.35
N LEU A 81 -9.10 -13.40 7.32
CA LEU A 81 -9.83 -14.02 6.20
C LEU A 81 -9.65 -13.27 4.87
N HIS A 82 -9.45 -11.94 4.91
CA HIS A 82 -9.28 -11.14 3.70
C HIS A 82 -7.86 -11.22 3.12
N TYR A 83 -6.85 -11.30 3.99
CA TYR A 83 -5.43 -11.27 3.59
C TYR A 83 -4.77 -12.65 3.56
N TYR A 84 -5.32 -13.61 4.29
CA TYR A 84 -4.83 -14.97 4.46
C TYR A 84 -5.97 -15.97 4.23
N SER A 85 -5.64 -17.25 4.25
CA SER A 85 -6.62 -18.34 4.06
C SER A 85 -7.65 -18.44 5.20
N PRO A 86 -8.87 -18.93 4.91
CA PRO A 86 -9.89 -19.19 5.93
C PRO A 86 -9.49 -20.21 6.99
N GLU A 87 -8.55 -21.11 6.67
CA GLU A 87 -8.03 -22.13 7.58
C GLU A 87 -7.44 -21.51 8.86
N HIS A 88 -6.69 -20.40 8.74
CA HIS A 88 -6.08 -19.74 9.89
C HIS A 88 -7.11 -18.99 10.76
N ALA A 89 -8.22 -18.51 10.19
CA ALA A 89 -9.27 -17.79 10.93
C ALA A 89 -10.22 -18.73 11.69
N SER A 90 -10.38 -19.95 11.18
CA SER A 90 -11.22 -21.02 11.77
C SER A 90 -10.42 -22.05 12.56
N ALA A 91 -9.11 -21.86 12.71
CA ALA A 91 -8.26 -22.74 13.47
C ALA A 91 -8.67 -22.81 14.96
N GLY A 92 -8.28 -23.90 15.63
CA GLY A 92 -8.56 -24.06 17.06
C GLY A 92 -7.96 -22.93 17.90
N THR A 93 -8.47 -22.68 19.11
CA THR A 93 -8.06 -21.55 19.96
C THR A 93 -6.54 -21.41 20.11
N LYS A 94 -5.82 -22.53 20.20
CA LYS A 94 -4.35 -22.58 20.28
C LYS A 94 -3.66 -22.06 19.03
N GLU A 95 -4.02 -22.59 17.88
CA GLU A 95 -3.46 -22.21 16.59
C GLU A 95 -3.84 -20.78 16.21
N TRP A 96 -5.07 -20.38 16.54
CA TRP A 96 -5.53 -19.00 16.40
C TRP A 96 -4.68 -18.05 17.26
N CYS A 97 -4.38 -18.42 18.50
CA CYS A 97 -3.53 -17.63 19.39
C CYS A 97 -2.13 -17.40 18.81
N ILE A 98 -1.50 -18.47 18.30
CA ILE A 98 -0.19 -18.40 17.65
C ILE A 98 -0.24 -17.48 16.43
N THR A 99 -1.25 -17.65 15.58
CA THR A 99 -1.44 -16.83 14.38
C THR A 99 -1.65 -15.36 14.75
N LEU A 100 -2.51 -15.09 15.72
CA LEU A 100 -2.81 -13.74 16.18
C LEU A 100 -1.55 -13.05 16.73
N ASN A 101 -0.78 -13.75 17.57
CA ASN A 101 0.45 -13.22 18.15
C ASN A 101 1.48 -12.89 17.07
N LYS A 102 1.62 -13.77 16.08
CA LYS A 102 2.51 -13.58 14.93
C LYS A 102 2.09 -12.37 14.08
N LEU A 103 0.79 -12.18 13.83
CA LEU A 103 0.29 -11.12 12.97
C LEU A 103 0.23 -9.74 13.65
N THR A 104 0.05 -9.70 14.96
CA THR A 104 -0.18 -8.46 15.72
C THR A 104 1.02 -8.02 16.55
N GLU A 105 2.08 -8.83 16.65
CA GLU A 105 3.23 -8.62 17.56
C GLU A 105 2.84 -8.46 19.04
N GLN A 106 1.62 -8.84 19.39
CA GLN A 106 1.11 -8.84 20.75
C GLN A 106 1.15 -10.26 21.30
N HIS A 107 1.26 -10.40 22.62
CA HIS A 107 1.22 -11.70 23.29
C HIS A 107 -0.15 -11.92 23.90
N PHE A 108 -1.05 -12.55 23.18
CA PHE A 108 -2.33 -13.04 23.70
C PHE A 108 -2.15 -14.41 24.34
N SER A 109 -2.88 -14.64 25.43
CA SER A 109 -3.04 -15.94 26.07
C SER A 109 -4.31 -16.63 25.57
N GLU A 110 -4.33 -17.96 25.58
CA GLU A 110 -5.53 -18.75 25.28
C GLU A 110 -6.69 -18.37 26.20
N GLN A 111 -6.42 -18.06 27.46
CA GLN A 111 -7.45 -17.69 28.45
C GLN A 111 -8.12 -16.35 28.10
N GLU A 112 -7.33 -15.36 27.64
CA GLU A 112 -7.84 -14.07 27.16
C GLU A 112 -8.72 -14.25 25.91
N LEU A 113 -8.35 -15.18 25.02
CA LEU A 113 -9.16 -15.49 23.85
C LEU A 113 -10.44 -16.24 24.21
N MET A 114 -10.40 -17.09 25.23
CA MET A 114 -11.59 -17.80 25.72
C MET A 114 -12.55 -16.86 26.45
N SER A 115 -12.07 -15.80 27.11
CA SER A 115 -12.96 -14.80 27.74
C SER A 115 -13.76 -13.99 26.73
N LEU A 116 -13.27 -13.83 25.50
CA LEU A 116 -14.00 -13.17 24.40
C LEU A 116 -15.26 -13.91 23.96
N TYR A 117 -15.31 -15.22 24.14
CA TYR A 117 -16.49 -16.03 23.82
C TYR A 117 -17.51 -16.10 24.98
N GLN A 118 -17.13 -15.61 26.15
CA GLN A 118 -18.05 -15.47 27.27
C GLN A 118 -18.91 -14.21 27.02
N ALA A 119 -20.15 -14.20 27.51
CA ALA A 119 -21.10 -13.11 27.26
C ALA A 119 -20.67 -11.73 27.83
N ASN A 120 -19.47 -11.61 28.40
CA ASN A 120 -18.93 -10.38 28.94
C ASN A 120 -17.95 -9.71 27.94
N THR A 121 -18.51 -8.89 27.06
CA THR A 121 -17.78 -8.15 26.00
C THR A 121 -17.11 -6.86 26.48
N ALA A 122 -17.36 -6.42 27.72
CA ALA A 122 -16.85 -5.15 28.25
C ALA A 122 -15.54 -5.36 29.04
N GLN A 123 -14.48 -5.80 28.36
CA GLN A 123 -13.12 -5.89 28.93
C GLN A 123 -12.23 -4.78 28.33
N PRO A 124 -12.10 -3.61 28.98
CA PRO A 124 -11.42 -2.45 28.41
C PRO A 124 -9.92 -2.66 28.20
N GLU A 125 -9.27 -3.45 29.06
CA GLU A 125 -7.84 -3.79 28.93
C GLU A 125 -7.58 -4.63 27.67
N LEU A 126 -8.41 -5.66 27.47
CA LEU A 126 -8.32 -6.56 26.32
C LEU A 126 -8.72 -5.84 25.03
N ALA A 127 -9.73 -4.98 25.06
CA ALA A 127 -10.12 -4.13 23.92
C ALA A 127 -8.97 -3.20 23.49
N THR A 128 -8.25 -2.60 24.44
CA THR A 128 -7.09 -1.75 24.15
C THR A 128 -5.98 -2.55 23.46
N LYS A 129 -5.70 -3.76 23.95
CA LYS A 129 -4.71 -4.69 23.38
C LYS A 129 -5.10 -5.14 21.96
N LEU A 130 -6.36 -5.51 21.73
CA LEU A 130 -6.86 -5.86 20.40
C LEU A 130 -6.78 -4.68 19.43
N LYS A 131 -7.13 -3.47 19.88
CA LYS A 131 -7.01 -2.24 19.07
C LYS A 131 -5.56 -1.96 18.69
N ALA A 132 -4.62 -2.14 19.62
CA ALA A 132 -3.20 -2.05 19.32
C ALA A 132 -2.77 -3.10 18.27
N GLY A 133 -3.28 -4.33 18.41
CA GLY A 133 -3.04 -5.41 17.44
C GLY A 133 -3.56 -5.10 16.04
N ILE A 134 -4.75 -4.50 15.89
CA ILE A 134 -5.30 -4.08 14.59
C ILE A 134 -4.38 -3.03 13.92
N LYS A 135 -3.83 -2.10 14.71
CA LYS A 135 -2.90 -1.07 14.19
C LYS A 135 -1.58 -1.70 13.75
N GLN A 136 -1.01 -2.58 14.58
CA GLN A 136 0.27 -3.26 14.33
C GLN A 136 0.16 -4.43 13.35
N PHE A 137 -1.05 -4.80 12.92
CA PHE A 137 -1.28 -5.94 12.03
C PHE A 137 -0.36 -5.94 10.81
N LYS A 138 0.49 -6.96 10.71
CA LYS A 138 1.44 -7.14 9.62
C LYS A 138 0.75 -7.67 8.37
N LEU A 139 0.94 -6.92 7.29
CA LEU A 139 0.44 -7.26 5.97
C LEU A 139 1.53 -8.03 5.22
N LYS A 140 1.18 -9.18 4.61
CA LYS A 140 2.09 -10.06 3.87
C LYS A 140 3.13 -10.82 4.73
N GLU A 141 2.85 -11.04 6.00
CA GLU A 141 3.68 -11.92 6.84
C GLU A 141 3.56 -13.36 6.33
N SER A 142 4.66 -14.11 6.17
CA SER A 142 4.53 -15.53 5.83
C SER A 142 4.04 -16.32 7.05
N LEU A 143 2.77 -16.73 7.02
CA LEU A 143 2.25 -17.77 7.90
C LEU A 143 2.74 -19.13 7.40
N ASN A 144 4.06 -19.37 7.48
CA ASN A 144 4.57 -20.74 7.48
C ASN A 144 4.06 -21.39 8.76
N VAL A 145 3.08 -22.28 8.60
CA VAL A 145 2.61 -23.25 9.60
C VAL A 145 3.17 -24.60 9.17
#